data_AF-A0A151UMF5-F1
#
_entry.id   AF-A0A151UMF5-F1
#
_cell.length_a   1.000
_cell.length_b   1.000
_cell.length_c   1.000
_cell.angle_alpha   90.00
_cell.angle_beta   90.00
_cell.angle_gamma   90.00
#
_symmetry.space_group_name_H-M   'P 1'
#
loop_
_entity.id
_entity.type
_entity.pdbx_description
1 polymer ?
#
loop_
_entity_poly.entity_id
_entity_poly.type
_entity_poly.pdbx_seq_one_letter_code
_entity_poly.pdbx_strand_id
1 'polypeptide(L)' 'MRYLTILGSTGSIGASTLAVVKHNPDHFAVRALVAGNNVALMTEQCLVFRPDYACMEDATAARALKANLDAA' A
#
# COMPACT_ATOMS: atom_id res chain seq x y z
N MET A 1 -10.93 16.11 2.44
CA MET A 1 -10.31 14.81 2.09
C MET A 1 -9.32 14.99 0.95
N ARG A 2 -8.08 14.51 1.10
CA ARG A 2 -7.04 14.48 0.06
C ARG A 2 -6.65 13.03 -0.24
N TYR A 3 -6.53 12.68 -1.51
CA TYR A 3 -6.14 11.34 -1.94
C TYR A 3 -4.64 11.29 -2.26
N LEU A 4 -3.97 10.27 -1.75
CA LEU A 4 -2.52 10.09 -1.92
C LEU A 4 -2.20 8.82 -2.69
N THR A 5 -1.21 8.93 -3.58
CA THR A 5 -0.51 7.79 -4.19
C THR A 5 0.90 7.75 -3.60
N ILE A 6 1.29 6.61 -3.03
CA ILE A 6 2.60 6.47 -2.38
C ILE A 6 3.48 5.55 -3.22
N LEU A 7 4.53 6.14 -3.80
CA LEU A 7 5.56 5.43 -4.55
C LEU A 7 6.65 4.96 -3.60
N GLY A 8 6.83 3.64 -3.45
CA GLY A 8 7.73 3.06 -2.46
C GLY A 8 7.11 2.95 -1.06
N SER A 9 5.85 2.50 -0.95
CA SER A 9 5.10 2.43 0.31
C SER A 9 5.74 1.52 1.36
N THR A 10 6.46 0.48 0.94
CA THR A 10 7.16 -0.46 1.81
C THR A 10 8.59 0.00 2.20
N GLY A 11 9.02 1.17 1.72
CA GLY A 11 10.27 1.80 2.14
C GLY A 11 10.09 2.66 3.41
N SER A 12 11.19 3.15 3.97
CA SER A 12 11.19 3.94 5.22
C SER A 12 10.28 5.19 5.14
N ILE A 13 10.38 5.97 4.05
CA ILE A 13 9.56 7.18 3.84
C ILE A 13 8.09 6.81 3.59
N GLY A 14 7.83 5.76 2.81
CA GLY A 14 6.47 5.29 2.53
C GLY A 14 5.75 4.83 3.80
N ALA A 15 6.41 4.02 4.63
CA ALA A 15 5.87 3.56 5.90
C ALA A 15 5.62 4.72 6.88
N SER A 16 6.56 5.68 6.96
CA SER A 16 6.39 6.88 7.78
C SER A 16 5.23 7.75 7.29
N THR A 17 5.07 7.88 5.97
CA THR A 17 3.95 8.61 5.35
C THR A 17 2.62 7.95 5.69
N LEU A 18 2.55 6.62 5.58
CA LEU A 18 1.35 5.85 5.96
C LEU A 18 1.04 5.96 7.45
N ALA A 19 2.05 6.06 8.31
CA ALA A 19 1.83 6.34 9.73
C ALA A 19 1.15 7.70 9.93
N VAL A 20 1.57 8.75 9.21
CA VAL A 20 0.89 10.06 9.25
C VAL A 20 -0.55 9.96 8.74
N VAL A 21 -0.79 9.27 7.62
CA VAL A 21 -2.14 9.05 7.08
C VAL A 21 -3.04 8.35 8.10
N LYS A 22 -2.54 7.29 8.74
CA LYS A 22 -3.27 6.53 9.76
C LYS A 22 -3.73 7.38 10.95
N HIS A 23 -2.92 8.37 11.36
CA HIS A 23 -3.26 9.29 12.45
C HIS A 23 -4.15 10.47 12.01
N ASN A 24 -4.41 10.64 10.71
CA ASN A 24 -5.16 11.78 10.17
C ASN A 24 -6.23 11.33 9.14
N PRO A 25 -7.14 10.39 9.49
CA PRO A 25 -8.09 9.81 8.55
C PRO A 25 -9.09 10.82 7.96
N ASP A 26 -9.42 11.89 8.68
CA ASP A 26 -10.34 12.93 8.20
C ASP A 26 -9.74 13.80 7.09
N HIS A 27 -8.40 13.82 7.00
CA HIS A 27 -7.66 14.64 6.05
C HIS A 27 -7.16 13.86 4.85
N PHE A 28 -6.85 12.58 5.00
CA PHE A 28 -6.15 11.78 3.99
C PHE A 28 -6.74 10.40 3.79
N ALA A 29 -6.77 9.97 2.53
CA ALA A 29 -7.06 8.60 2.12
C ALA A 29 -6.01 8.12 1.11
N VAL A 30 -5.65 6.84 1.17
CA VAL A 30 -4.73 6.24 0.22
C VAL A 30 -5.52 5.78 -1.00
N ARG A 31 -5.19 6.32 -2.18
CA ARG A 31 -5.77 5.88 -3.45
C ARG A 31 -4.96 4.75 -4.06
N ALA A 32 -3.63 4.83 -3.99
CA ALA A 32 -2.75 3.83 -4.57
C ALA A 32 -1.47 3.62 -3.76
N LEU A 33 -1.03 2.37 -3.70
CA LEU A 33 0.26 1.98 -3.13
C LEU A 33 1.13 1.33 -4.21
N VAL A 34 2.41 1.71 -4.25
CA VAL A 34 3.40 1.10 -5.16
C VAL A 34 4.60 0.63 -4.35
N ALA A 35 5.07 -0.59 -4.60
CA ALA A 35 6.25 -1.15 -3.95
C ALA A 35 7.09 -1.99 -4.92
N GLY A 36 8.30 -2.36 -4.50
CA GLY A 36 9.18 -3.26 -5.24
C GLY A 36 8.80 -4.72 -5.03
N ASN A 37 9.43 -5.37 -4.05
CA ASN A 37 9.34 -6.83 -3.83
C ASN A 37 8.81 -7.25 -2.44
N ASN A 38 8.56 -6.31 -1.52
CA ASN A 38 8.12 -6.64 -0.16
C ASN A 38 6.61 -6.94 -0.11
N VAL A 39 6.23 -8.12 -0.59
CA VAL A 39 4.83 -8.57 -0.70
C VAL A 39 4.13 -8.63 0.65
N ALA A 40 4.81 -9.11 1.69
CA ALA A 40 4.23 -9.25 3.03
C ALA A 40 3.77 -7.90 3.57
N LEU A 41 4.67 -6.90 3.59
CA LEU A 41 4.34 -5.56 4.07
C LEU A 41 3.31 -4.88 3.15
N MET A 42 3.40 -5.07 1.83
CA MET A 42 2.39 -4.52 0.91
C MET A 42 1.00 -5.10 1.18
N THR A 43 0.91 -6.40 1.49
CA THR A 43 -0.36 -7.07 1.82
C THR A 43 -0.98 -6.41 3.06
N GLU A 44 -0.19 -6.26 4.14
CA GLU A 44 -0.63 -5.60 5.37
C GLU A 44 -1.13 -4.17 5.10
N GLN A 45 -0.36 -3.39 4.32
CA GLN A 45 -0.75 -2.03 3.96
C GLN A 45 -2.05 -1.99 3.15
N CYS A 46 -2.23 -2.90 2.18
CA CYS A 46 -3.45 -2.97 1.38
C CYS A 46 -4.69 -3.33 2.24
N LEU A 47 -4.54 -4.25 3.20
CA LEU A 47 -5.65 -4.63 4.08
C LEU A 47 -6.06 -3.49 5.02
N VAL A 48 -5.09 -2.71 5.52
CA VAL A 48 -5.34 -1.58 6.41
C VAL A 48 -5.92 -0.37 5.67
N PHE A 49 -5.30 0.03 4.56
CA PHE A 49 -5.63 1.29 3.89
C PHE A 49 -6.63 1.14 2.74
N ARG A 50 -6.90 -0.09 2.31
CA ARG A 50 -7.88 -0.44 1.26
C ARG A 50 -7.78 0.48 0.03
N PRO A 51 -6.58 0.63 -0.59
CA PRO A 51 -6.42 1.47 -1.76
C PRO A 51 -7.17 0.90 -2.95
N ASP A 52 -7.55 1.76 -3.89
CA ASP A 52 -8.18 1.33 -5.16
C ASP A 52 -7.17 0.59 -6.06
N TYR A 53 -5.88 0.93 -5.94
CA TYR A 53 -4.81 0.34 -6.74
C TYR A 53 -3.62 -0.09 -5.87
N ALA A 54 -3.09 -1.28 -6.15
CA ALA A 54 -1.80 -1.73 -5.64
C ALA A 54 -0.92 -2.17 -6.82
N CYS A 55 0.29 -1.65 -6.89
CA CYS A 55 1.26 -1.97 -7.93
C CYS A 55 2.55 -2.52 -7.32
N MET A 56 3.08 -3.58 -7.92
CA MET A 56 4.40 -4.12 -7.60
C MET A 56 5.27 -4.02 -8.85
N GLU A 57 6.52 -3.57 -8.67
CA GLU A 57 7.49 -3.47 -9.76
C GLU A 57 7.80 -4.85 -10.38
N ASP A 58 7.94 -5.88 -9.54
CA ASP A 58 8.15 -7.26 -9.99
C ASP A 58 6.82 -7.98 -10.24
N ALA A 59 6.73 -8.65 -11.40
CA ALA A 59 5.53 -9.36 -11.81
C ALA A 59 5.22 -10.58 -10.93
N THR A 60 6.22 -11.22 -10.33
CA THR A 60 6.01 -12.35 -9.42
C THR A 60 5.49 -11.86 -8.07
N ALA A 61 6.04 -10.76 -7.55
CA ALA A 61 5.55 -10.07 -6.37
C ALA A 61 4.10 -9.59 -6.57
N ALA A 62 3.76 -9.05 -7.75
CA ALA A 62 2.40 -8.65 -8.09
C ALA A 62 1.41 -9.83 -8.01
N ARG A 63 1.77 -10.98 -8.58
CA ARG A 63 0.94 -12.20 -8.54
C ARG A 63 0.77 -12.72 -7.11
N ALA A 64 1.84 -12.75 -6.33
CA ALA A 64 1.81 -13.18 -4.94
C ALA A 64 0.93 -12.24 -4.08
N LEU A 65 1.05 -10.93 -4.26
CA LEU A 65 0.19 -9.96 -3.59
C LEU A 65 -1.28 -10.18 -3.94
N LYS A 66 -1.60 -10.37 -5.21
CA LYS A 66 -2.98 -10.66 -5.64
C LYS A 66 -3.53 -11.92 -4.96
N ALA A 67 -2.76 -13.01 -4.96
CA ALA A 67 -3.17 -14.24 -4.30
C ALA A 67 -3.42 -14.06 -2.79
N ASN A 68 -2.59 -13.27 -2.10
CA ASN A 68 -2.80 -12.96 -0.68
C ASN A 68 -4.07 -12.15 -0.44
N LEU A 69 -4.36 -11.17 -1.31
CA LEU A 69 -5.54 -10.31 -1.18
C LEU A 69 -6.84 -11.02 -1.57
N ASP A 70 -6.79 -11.95 -2.53
CA ASP A 70 -7.96 -12.77 -2.91
C ASP A 70 -8.33 -13.80 -1.81
N ALA A 71 -7.37 -14.16 -0.96
CA ALA A 71 -7.56 -15.11 0.14
C ALA A 71 -7.96 -14.46 1.48
N ALA A 72 -7.95 -13.13 1.58
CA ALA A 72 -8.19 -12.35 2.80
C ALA A 72 -9.60 -11.77 2.86
#